data_AF-A0A7C2PQ88-F1
#
_entry.id   AF-A0A7C2PQ88-F1
#
_cell.length_a   1.000
_cell.length_b   1.000
_cell.length_c   1.000
_cell.angle_alpha   90.00
_cell.angle_beta   90.00
_cell.angle_gamma   90.00
#
_symmetry.space_group_name_H-M   'P 1'
#
loop_
_entity.id
_entity.type
_entity.pdbx_description
1 polymer ?
#
loop_
_entity_poly.entity_id
_entity_poly.type
_entity_poly.pdbx_seq_one_letter_code
_entity_poly.pdbx_strand_id
1 'polypeptide(L)'
;MGKLIASDGRSRDQFGWSVGLSANLAVVGAPFHDVVTDDGQTLVDAGAAYVFAVGPDEDGDGIMDACVCEGDVTGDFYVGSDDLMTLLTHFGTRGGANPEDGDLDADGDIDLSDLALLLANYGTLCP
;
A
#
# COMPACT_ATOMS: atom_id res chain seq x y z
N MET A 1 9.07 4.27 -20.18
CA MET A 1 8.98 2.87 -20.65
C MET A 1 9.55 2.02 -19.53
N GLY A 2 8.72 1.21 -18.86
CA GLY A 2 9.14 0.35 -17.74
C GLY A 2 9.16 -1.12 -18.16
N LYS A 3 10.08 -1.91 -17.60
CA LYS A 3 10.13 -3.36 -17.76
C LYS A 3 10.07 -3.99 -16.38
N LEU A 4 9.18 -4.97 -16.21
CA LEU A 4 9.15 -5.80 -15.01
C LEU A 4 10.20 -6.89 -15.12
N ILE A 5 10.97 -7.07 -14.06
CA ILE A 5 11.97 -8.12 -13.92
C ILE A 5 11.76 -8.81 -12.57
N ALA A 6 11.96 -10.11 -12.51
CA ALA A 6 12.11 -10.81 -11.24
C ALA A 6 13.35 -10.27 -10.51
N SER A 7 13.21 -9.97 -9.22
CA SER A 7 14.31 -9.47 -8.37
C SER A 7 15.43 -10.49 -8.17
N ASP A 8 15.08 -11.77 -8.20
CA ASP A 8 15.95 -12.92 -7.98
C ASP A 8 16.01 -13.89 -9.18
N GLY A 9 15.45 -13.47 -10.32
CA GLY A 9 15.26 -14.33 -11.48
C GLY A 9 16.57 -14.88 -12.03
N ARG A 10 16.64 -16.20 -12.17
CA ARG A 10 17.77 -16.93 -12.76
C ARG A 10 17.46 -17.39 -14.19
N SER A 11 18.49 -17.90 -14.83
CA SER A 11 18.33 -18.50 -16.17
C SER A 11 17.43 -19.71 -16.08
N ARG A 12 16.37 -19.73 -16.90
CA ARG A 12 15.36 -20.79 -17.03
C ARG A 12 14.19 -20.76 -16.03
N ASP A 13 14.11 -19.76 -15.15
CA ASP A 13 12.96 -19.60 -14.25
C ASP A 13 11.65 -19.30 -14.98
N GLN A 14 11.76 -18.85 -16.23
CA GLN A 14 10.63 -18.53 -17.12
C GLN A 14 9.65 -17.53 -16.51
N PHE A 15 10.19 -16.49 -15.87
CA PHE A 15 9.42 -15.31 -15.48
C PHE A 15 8.61 -14.77 -16.68
N GLY A 16 7.31 -14.59 -16.47
CA GLY A 16 6.38 -14.18 -17.53
C GLY A 16 5.64 -15.33 -18.21
N TRP A 17 5.78 -16.57 -17.72
CA TRP A 17 5.08 -17.74 -18.27
C TRP A 17 3.56 -17.60 -18.22
N SER A 18 3.04 -17.07 -17.11
CA SER A 18 1.64 -16.74 -16.92
C SER A 18 1.52 -15.34 -16.31
N VAL A 19 0.60 -14.53 -16.81
CA VAL A 19 0.35 -13.18 -16.31
C VAL A 19 -1.13 -13.00 -16.01
N GLY A 20 -1.44 -12.57 -14.79
CA GLY A 20 -2.75 -12.09 -14.38
C GLY A 20 -2.69 -10.59 -14.14
N LEU A 21 -3.67 -9.85 -14.65
CA LEU A 21 -3.80 -8.40 -14.44
C LEU A 21 -5.15 -8.13 -13.79
N SER A 22 -5.16 -7.29 -12.76
CA SER A 22 -6.37 -6.76 -12.15
C SER A 22 -6.14 -5.33 -11.70
N ALA A 23 -6.80 -4.37 -12.35
CA ALA A 23 -6.62 -2.94 -12.09
C ALA A 23 -5.14 -2.51 -12.08
N ASN A 24 -4.59 -2.22 -10.91
CA ASN A 24 -3.21 -1.81 -10.68
C ASN A 24 -2.27 -2.95 -10.27
N LEU A 25 -2.78 -4.18 -10.13
CA LEU A 25 -2.02 -5.37 -9.77
C LEU A 25 -1.69 -6.20 -11.02
N ALA A 26 -0.45 -6.65 -11.08
CA ALA A 26 0.05 -7.61 -12.05
C ALA A 26 0.73 -8.77 -11.31
N VAL A 27 0.19 -9.98 -11.46
CA VAL A 27 0.80 -11.21 -10.95
C VAL A 27 1.48 -11.94 -12.09
N VAL A 28 2.77 -12.23 -11.94
CA VAL A 28 3.61 -12.86 -12.95
C VAL A 28 4.17 -14.17 -12.42
N GLY A 29 3.87 -15.28 -13.08
CA GLY A 29 4.38 -16.60 -12.73
C GLY A 29 5.77 -16.88 -13.31
N ALA A 30 6.57 -17.61 -12.54
CA ALA A 30 7.84 -18.23 -12.93
C ALA A 30 7.84 -19.68 -12.45
N PRO A 31 7.26 -20.63 -13.21
CA PRO A 31 7.00 -21.99 -12.75
C PRO A 31 8.28 -22.81 -12.50
N PHE A 32 9.43 -22.36 -12.99
CA PHE A 32 10.73 -23.03 -12.86
C PHE A 32 11.70 -22.25 -11.96
N HIS A 33 11.18 -21.39 -11.08
CA HIS A 33 12.02 -20.64 -10.17
C HIS A 33 12.63 -21.54 -9.09
N ASP A 34 13.93 -21.35 -8.86
CA ASP A 34 14.72 -22.06 -7.85
C ASP A 34 14.71 -21.29 -6.52
N VAL A 35 14.11 -21.87 -5.47
CA VAL A 35 14.03 -21.24 -4.14
C VAL A 35 15.19 -21.70 -3.26
N VAL A 36 15.90 -20.77 -2.64
CA VAL A 36 16.92 -21.07 -1.62
C VAL A 36 16.26 -21.05 -0.24
N THR A 37 16.31 -22.18 0.47
CA THR A 37 15.79 -22.29 1.85
C THR A 37 16.78 -21.73 2.86
N ASP A 38 16.33 -21.45 4.09
CA ASP A 38 17.17 -20.93 5.18
C ASP A 38 18.38 -21.82 5.50
N ASP A 39 18.23 -23.15 5.31
CA ASP A 39 19.32 -24.13 5.48
C ASP A 39 20.34 -24.13 4.32
N GLY A 40 20.23 -23.21 3.35
CA GLY A 40 21.10 -23.08 2.20
C GLY A 40 20.87 -24.12 1.10
N GLN A 41 19.81 -24.92 1.19
CA GLN A 41 19.42 -25.86 0.13
C GLN A 41 18.67 -25.11 -0.98
N THR A 42 18.82 -25.58 -2.22
CA THR A 42 18.06 -25.05 -3.36
C THR A 42 16.98 -26.06 -3.75
N LEU A 43 15.72 -25.62 -3.69
CA LEU A 43 14.58 -26.34 -4.25
C LEU A 43 14.49 -25.99 -5.73
N VAL A 44 14.87 -26.95 -6.57
CA VAL A 44 14.89 -26.78 -8.02
C VAL A 44 13.46 -26.75 -8.57
N ASP A 45 13.18 -25.81 -9.46
CA ASP A 45 11.88 -25.66 -10.13
C ASP A 45 10.68 -25.64 -9.15
N ALA A 46 10.86 -25.09 -7.95
CA ALA A 46 9.80 -24.98 -6.94
C ALA A 46 8.66 -24.06 -7.41
N GLY A 47 9.01 -23.10 -8.27
CA GLY A 47 8.11 -22.11 -8.83
C GLY A 47 7.92 -20.90 -7.91
N ALA A 48 7.64 -19.75 -8.52
CA ALA A 48 7.34 -18.52 -7.81
C ALA A 48 6.26 -17.72 -8.54
N ALA A 49 5.58 -16.85 -7.79
CA ALA A 49 4.71 -15.82 -8.32
C ALA A 49 5.21 -14.45 -7.82
N TYR A 50 5.40 -13.53 -8.76
CA TYR A 50 5.83 -12.17 -8.49
C TYR A 50 4.63 -11.26 -8.60
N VAL A 51 4.41 -10.45 -7.57
CA VAL A 51 3.31 -9.50 -7.53
C VAL A 51 3.90 -8.11 -7.74
N PHE A 52 3.51 -7.46 -8.82
CA PHE A 52 3.81 -6.06 -9.10
C PHE A 52 2.53 -5.28 -8.94
N ALA A 53 2.55 -4.23 -8.15
CA ALA A 53 1.44 -3.32 -8.05
C ALA A 53 1.91 -1.92 -8.48
N VAL A 54 0.96 -1.09 -8.90
CA VAL A 54 1.18 0.32 -9.22
C VAL A 54 0.30 1.12 -8.27
N GLY A 55 0.89 1.69 -7.24
CA GLY A 55 0.21 2.37 -6.13
C GLY A 55 1.22 3.14 -5.29
N PRO A 56 0.76 4.03 -4.40
CA PRO A 56 1.63 4.70 -3.44
C PRO A 56 2.28 3.66 -2.50
N ASP A 57 3.56 3.88 -2.22
CA ASP A 57 4.41 3.21 -1.23
C ASP A 57 5.01 4.40 -0.47
N GLU A 58 4.31 4.83 0.58
CA GLU A 58 4.57 6.09 1.27
C GLU A 58 5.75 5.94 2.24
N ASP A 59 6.00 4.73 2.75
CA ASP A 59 7.10 4.45 3.67
C ASP A 59 8.38 3.88 2.99
N GLY A 60 8.28 3.46 1.72
CA GLY A 60 9.40 3.01 0.89
C GLY A 60 9.91 1.61 1.24
N ASP A 61 9.11 0.77 1.90
CA ASP A 61 9.52 -0.56 2.35
C ASP A 61 9.39 -1.64 1.25
N GLY A 62 8.78 -1.30 0.11
CA GLY A 62 8.59 -2.19 -1.04
C GLY A 62 7.40 -3.14 -0.92
N ILE A 63 6.60 -2.99 0.13
CA ILE A 63 5.22 -3.49 0.27
C ILE A 63 4.32 -2.31 -0.12
N MET A 64 3.24 -2.57 -0.87
CA MET A 64 2.29 -1.49 -1.12
C MET A 64 1.47 -1.25 0.13
N ASP A 65 1.48 0.00 0.58
CA ASP A 65 0.51 0.49 1.53
C ASP A 65 -0.86 0.32 0.88
N ALA A 66 -1.69 -0.53 1.48
CA ALA A 66 -3.09 -0.63 1.12
C ALA A 66 -3.71 0.74 1.43
N CYS A 67 -3.71 1.63 0.44
CA CYS A 67 -4.32 2.94 0.42
C CYS A 67 -4.28 3.64 1.79
N VAL A 68 -3.42 4.65 1.98
CA VAL A 68 -3.83 5.75 2.85
C VAL A 68 -5.10 6.32 2.21
N CYS A 69 -6.26 5.88 2.69
CA CYS A 69 -7.50 6.54 2.40
C CYS A 69 -7.35 7.92 3.01
N GLU A 70 -7.36 8.97 2.18
CA GLU A 70 -7.44 10.35 2.67
C GLU A 70 -8.67 10.45 3.57
N GLY A 71 -8.49 10.32 4.89
CA GLY A 71 -9.57 10.29 5.87
C GLY A 71 -9.62 9.09 6.83
N ASP A 72 -8.89 7.98 6.61
CA ASP A 72 -8.76 6.92 7.63
C ASP A 72 -7.55 7.23 8.52
N VAL A 73 -7.82 7.93 9.62
CA VAL A 73 -6.80 8.35 10.59
C VAL A 73 -6.60 7.30 11.68
N THR A 74 -7.52 6.34 11.79
CA THR A 74 -7.46 5.27 12.80
C THR A 74 -6.79 4.00 12.31
N GLY A 75 -6.65 3.84 10.99
CA GLY A 75 -6.05 2.69 10.32
C GLY A 75 -6.95 1.46 10.33
N ASP A 76 -8.27 1.64 10.39
CA ASP A 76 -9.25 0.55 10.49
C ASP A 76 -9.86 0.13 9.13
N PHE A 77 -9.37 0.73 8.05
CA PHE A 77 -9.80 0.55 6.67
C PHE A 77 -11.21 1.07 6.36
N TYR A 78 -11.78 1.95 7.20
CA TYR A 78 -13.09 2.52 6.98
C TYR A 78 -13.19 3.98 7.43
N VAL A 79 -13.30 4.91 6.47
CA VAL A 79 -13.48 6.33 6.79
C VAL A 79 -14.85 6.57 7.42
N GLY A 80 -14.88 6.70 8.74
CA GLY A 80 -16.08 6.60 9.54
C GLY A 80 -16.18 7.60 10.68
N SER A 81 -17.10 7.31 11.61
CA SER A 81 -17.28 8.11 12.82
C SER A 81 -16.07 8.10 13.73
N ASP A 82 -15.27 7.03 13.70
CA ASP A 82 -14.07 6.88 14.52
C ASP A 82 -12.97 7.83 14.01
N ASP A 83 -12.80 7.96 12.69
CA ASP A 83 -11.88 8.95 12.10
C ASP A 83 -12.32 10.38 12.34
N LEU A 84 -13.62 10.65 12.14
CA LEU A 84 -14.19 11.95 12.44
C LEU A 84 -14.00 12.30 13.92
N MET A 85 -14.11 11.33 14.83
CA MET A 85 -13.91 11.54 16.26
C MET A 85 -12.45 11.85 16.57
N THR A 86 -11.50 11.19 15.93
CA THR A 86 -10.07 11.47 16.07
C THR A 86 -9.76 12.89 15.61
N LEU A 87 -10.20 13.26 14.40
CA LEU A 87 -10.02 14.62 13.87
C LEU A 87 -10.67 15.67 14.80
N LEU A 88 -11.90 15.44 15.26
CA LEU A 88 -12.59 16.35 16.17
C LEU A 88 -11.95 16.44 17.56
N THR A 89 -11.23 15.40 18.01
CA THR A 89 -10.50 15.41 19.28
C THR A 89 -9.32 16.38 19.25
N HIS A 90 -8.67 16.51 18.10
CA HIS A 90 -7.50 17.36 17.91
C HIS A 90 -7.79 18.66 17.15
N PHE A 91 -9.06 18.90 16.79
CA PHE A 91 -9.50 20.06 16.03
C PHE A 91 -9.09 21.39 16.66
N GLY A 92 -8.46 22.26 15.86
CA GLY A 92 -7.92 23.54 16.28
C GLY A 92 -6.48 23.48 16.79
N THR A 93 -5.79 22.36 16.63
CA THR A 93 -4.31 22.28 16.73
C THR A 93 -3.72 23.19 15.66
N ARG A 94 -2.78 24.07 16.02
CA ARG A 94 -2.25 25.14 15.12
C ARG A 94 -0.78 24.94 14.72
N GLY A 95 -0.26 23.73 14.88
CA GLY A 95 1.16 23.47 14.66
C GLY A 95 1.61 22.14 15.24
N GLY A 96 2.30 21.36 14.41
CA GLY A 96 2.88 20.08 14.79
C GLY A 96 1.86 18.95 14.88
N ALA A 97 0.72 19.10 14.19
CA ALA A 97 -0.18 17.99 13.95
C ALA A 97 0.46 17.03 12.95
N ASN A 98 0.20 15.74 13.16
CA ASN A 98 0.53 14.69 12.21
C ASN A 98 -0.76 14.17 11.56
N PRO A 99 -0.67 13.42 10.44
CA PRO A 99 -1.84 12.81 9.81
C PRO A 99 -2.64 11.87 10.72
N GLU A 100 -1.95 11.18 11.63
CA GLU A 100 -2.55 10.35 12.69
C GLU A 100 -3.38 11.15 13.71
N ASP A 101 -3.09 12.45 13.87
CA ASP A 101 -3.87 13.37 14.72
C ASP A 101 -5.06 13.96 13.96
N GLY A 102 -5.13 13.80 12.64
CA GLY A 102 -6.19 14.34 11.79
C GLY A 102 -5.79 15.48 10.84
N ASP A 103 -4.50 15.74 10.64
CA ASP A 103 -3.96 16.66 9.62
C ASP A 103 -3.86 15.94 8.25
N LEU A 104 -4.93 16.01 7.47
CA LEU A 104 -5.11 15.28 6.22
C LEU A 104 -4.50 16.00 5.01
N ASP A 105 -4.30 17.32 5.05
CA ASP A 105 -3.60 18.05 4.00
C ASP A 105 -2.12 18.32 4.28
N ALA A 106 -1.64 17.88 5.45
CA ALA A 106 -0.26 17.96 5.92
C ALA A 106 0.28 19.40 6.00
N ASP A 107 -0.59 20.37 6.28
CA ASP A 107 -0.20 21.77 6.45
C ASP A 107 0.30 22.12 7.87
N GLY A 108 0.18 21.14 8.78
CA GLY A 108 0.67 21.19 10.16
C GLY A 108 -0.34 21.73 11.16
N ASP A 109 -1.56 22.02 10.74
CA ASP A 109 -2.69 22.34 11.60
C ASP A 109 -3.88 21.37 11.39
N ILE A 110 -4.90 21.47 12.24
CA ILE A 110 -6.10 20.64 12.13
C ILE A 110 -7.29 21.58 12.10
N ASP A 111 -7.82 21.82 10.91
CA ASP A 111 -8.86 22.80 10.65
C ASP A 111 -9.99 22.31 9.73
N LEU A 112 -10.74 23.26 9.16
CA LEU A 112 -11.89 22.92 8.31
C LEU A 112 -11.47 22.31 6.97
N SER A 113 -10.21 22.48 6.56
CA SER A 113 -9.61 21.90 5.36
C SER A 113 -9.48 20.38 5.54
N ASP A 114 -8.96 19.95 6.69
CA ASP A 114 -8.89 18.53 7.05
C ASP A 114 -10.29 17.93 7.22
N LEU A 115 -11.18 18.63 7.91
CA LEU A 115 -12.56 18.17 8.05
C LEU A 115 -13.23 18.02 6.68
N ALA A 116 -12.97 18.92 5.74
CA ALA A 116 -13.51 18.83 4.39
C ALA A 116 -12.95 17.63 3.62
N LEU A 117 -11.66 17.30 3.80
CA LEU A 117 -11.04 16.11 3.23
C LEU A 117 -11.63 14.82 3.82
N LEU A 118 -11.76 14.75 5.15
CA LEU A 118 -12.38 13.60 5.81
C LEU A 118 -13.82 13.40 5.33
N LEU A 119 -14.60 14.48 5.23
CA LEU A 119 -15.97 14.42 4.77
C LEU A 119 -16.11 14.10 3.27
N ALA A 120 -15.12 14.45 2.45
CA ALA A 120 -15.11 14.10 1.03
C ALA A 120 -15.04 12.58 0.82
N ASN A 121 -14.39 11.87 1.75
CA ASN A 121 -14.22 10.41 1.70
C ASN A 121 -15.07 9.66 2.74
N TYR A 122 -15.99 10.33 3.44
CA TYR A 122 -16.79 9.72 4.51
C TYR A 122 -17.69 8.57 4.03
N GLY A 123 -17.65 7.45 4.73
CA GLY A 123 -18.41 6.24 4.41
C GLY A 123 -17.78 5.39 3.30
N THR A 124 -16.50 5.60 2.99
CA THR A 124 -15.75 4.78 2.05
C THR A 124 -15.06 3.62 2.78
N LEU A 125 -15.12 2.43 2.18
CA LEU A 125 -14.35 1.26 2.61
C LEU A 125 -13.06 1.22 1.79
N CYS A 126 -11.93 1.15 2.48
CA CYS A 126 -10.62 1.05 1.87
C CYS A 126 -10.40 -0.39 1.33
N PRO A 127 -9.92 -0.54 0.08
CA PRO A 127 -9.68 -1.85 -0.54
C PRO A 127 -8.42 -2.57 -0.06
#